data_AF-X0XYZ3-F1
#
_entry.id   AF-X0XYZ3-F1
#
_cell.length_a   1.000
_cell.length_b   1.000
_cell.length_c   1.000
_cell.angle_alpha   90.00
_cell.angle_beta   90.00
_cell.angle_gamma   90.00
#
_symmetry.space_group_name_H-M   'P 1'
#
loop_
_entity.id
_entity.type
_entity.pdbx_description
1 polymer ?
#
loop_
_entity_poly.entity_id
_entity_poly.type
_entity_poly.pdbx_seq_one_letter_code
_entity_poly.pdbx_strand_id
1 'polypeptide(L)'
;MNIALCHYRVGETDGVSLEMDKWKKVLENMGHNVYFIAGSTGTSDGYVIPEMNYRFEEDLKIERNAYLKLEDYQDEDELIRAIKRQ
;
A
#
# COMPACT_ATOMS: atom_id res chain seq x y z
N MET A 1 -16.90 -4.04 -17.55
CA MET A 1 -15.55 -4.63 -17.34
C MET A 1 -15.25 -4.64 -15.86
N ASN A 2 -14.31 -5.46 -15.40
CA ASN A 2 -13.82 -5.43 -14.02
C ASN A 2 -12.59 -4.53 -13.96
N ILE A 3 -12.56 -3.58 -13.02
CA ILE A 3 -11.47 -2.61 -12.83
C ILE A 3 -11.03 -2.67 -11.36
N ALA A 4 -9.73 -2.80 -11.12
CA ALA A 4 -9.15 -2.69 -9.79
C ALA A 4 -8.42 -1.36 -9.64
N LEU A 5 -8.78 -0.60 -8.61
CA LEU A 5 -8.08 0.61 -8.20
C LEU A 5 -7.15 0.24 -7.03
N CYS A 6 -5.84 0.29 -7.27
CA CYS A 6 -4.83 -0.18 -6.34
C CYS A 6 -4.06 0.99 -5.71
N HIS A 7 -3.98 1.04 -4.39
CA HIS A 7 -3.17 2.03 -3.67
C HIS A 7 -2.74 1.48 -2.30
N TYR A 8 -1.65 1.95 -1.70
CA TYR A 8 -1.17 1.42 -0.41
C TYR A 8 -2.18 1.65 0.74
N ARG A 9 -3.09 2.60 0.58
CA ARG A 9 -4.24 2.84 1.47
C ARG A 9 -5.43 3.38 0.66
N VAL A 10 -6.65 3.16 1.13
CA VAL A 10 -7.88 3.78 0.59
C VAL A 10 -8.83 4.09 1.75
N GLY A 11 -9.90 4.86 1.49
CA GLY A 11 -10.93 5.15 2.50
C GLY A 11 -10.47 6.07 3.63
N GLU A 12 -9.42 6.86 3.40
CA GLU A 12 -8.89 7.86 4.33
C GLU A 12 -9.26 9.28 3.87
N THR A 13 -8.92 10.30 4.67
CA THR A 13 -9.22 11.71 4.34
C THR A 13 -8.15 12.39 3.50
N ASP A 14 -7.18 11.64 2.98
CA ASP A 14 -6.16 12.18 2.08
C ASP A 14 -6.71 12.39 0.66
N GLY A 15 -6.09 13.31 -0.09
CA GLY A 15 -6.59 13.68 -1.42
C GLY A 15 -6.68 12.51 -2.40
N VAL A 16 -5.78 11.51 -2.32
CA VAL A 16 -5.79 10.37 -3.24
C VAL A 16 -6.97 9.45 -2.92
N SER A 17 -7.19 9.13 -1.64
CA SER A 17 -8.34 8.34 -1.20
C SER A 17 -9.67 8.97 -1.65
N LEU A 18 -9.82 10.28 -1.48
CA LEU A 18 -11.02 11.02 -1.90
C LEU A 18 -11.25 10.98 -3.42
N GLU A 19 -10.18 11.10 -4.23
CA GLU A 19 -10.29 10.98 -5.69
C GLU A 19 -10.57 9.55 -6.13
N MET A 20 -10.01 8.54 -5.46
CA MET A 20 -10.28 7.13 -5.73
C MET A 20 -11.76 6.79 -5.52
N ASP A 21 -12.39 7.29 -4.44
CA ASP A 21 -13.82 7.09 -4.20
C ASP A 21 -14.69 7.77 -5.28
N LYS A 22 -14.32 8.99 -5.71
CA LYS A 22 -15.01 9.68 -6.81
C LYS A 22 -14.90 8.88 -8.12
N TRP A 23 -13.70 8.42 -8.47
CA TRP A 23 -13.46 7.67 -9.71
C TRP A 23 -14.15 6.31 -9.69
N LYS A 24 -14.15 5.60 -8.56
CA LYS A 24 -14.94 4.38 -8.37
C LYS A 24 -16.40 4.62 -8.74
N LYS A 25 -17.02 5.65 -8.15
CA LYS A 25 -18.42 5.99 -8.44
C LYS A 25 -18.66 6.36 -9.91
N VAL A 26 -17.77 7.12 -10.54
CA VAL A 26 -17.90 7.47 -11.97
C VAL A 26 -17.84 6.21 -12.85
N LEU A 27 -16.88 5.31 -12.60
CA LEU A 27 -16.70 4.09 -13.38
C LEU A 27 -17.85 3.09 -13.16
N GLU A 28 -18.35 2.97 -11.94
CA GLU A 28 -19.55 2.16 -11.64
C GLU A 28 -20.79 2.69 -12.35
N ASN A 29 -20.98 4.01 -12.38
CA ASN A 29 -22.06 4.66 -13.13
C ASN A 29 -21.96 4.42 -14.66
N MET A 30 -20.76 4.12 -15.17
CA MET A 30 -20.54 3.74 -16.57
C MET A 30 -20.78 2.24 -16.83
N GLY A 31 -21.21 1.46 -15.82
CA GLY A 31 -21.50 0.03 -15.95
C GLY A 31 -20.28 -0.88 -15.77
N HIS A 32 -19.25 -0.42 -15.05
CA HIS A 32 -18.10 -1.25 -14.68
C HIS A 32 -18.23 -1.77 -13.24
N ASN A 33 -17.63 -2.93 -12.96
CA ASN A 33 -17.45 -3.40 -11.59
C ASN A 33 -16.10 -2.91 -11.10
N VAL A 34 -16.07 -2.18 -9.99
CA VAL A 34 -14.85 -1.52 -9.52
C VAL A 34 -14.50 -1.97 -8.11
N TYR A 35 -13.27 -2.45 -7.95
CA TYR A 35 -12.77 -3.00 -6.70
C TYR A 35 -11.63 -2.14 -6.18
N PHE A 36 -11.53 -2.00 -4.86
CA PHE A 36 -10.32 -1.47 -4.25
C PHE A 36 -9.40 -2.61 -3.87
N ILE A 37 -8.09 -2.42 -4.08
CA ILE A 37 -7.03 -3.27 -3.55
C ILE A 37 -6.06 -2.37 -2.80
N ALA A 38 -5.83 -2.64 -1.52
CA ALA A 38 -4.99 -1.76 -0.71
C ALA A 38 -4.26 -2.44 0.45
N GLY A 39 -3.26 -1.76 1.02
CA GLY A 39 -2.63 -2.17 2.27
C GLY A 39 -3.45 -1.83 3.52
N SER A 40 -4.45 -0.95 3.38
CA SER A 40 -5.42 -0.57 4.40
C SER A 40 -6.63 0.09 3.75
N THR A 41 -7.82 -0.06 4.32
CA THR A 41 -9.07 0.36 3.65
C THR A 41 -9.91 1.40 4.38
N GLY A 42 -9.48 1.91 5.54
CA GLY A 42 -10.16 3.03 6.22
C GLY A 42 -11.67 2.81 6.35
N THR A 43 -12.46 3.73 5.79
CA THR A 43 -13.94 3.63 5.73
C THR A 43 -14.48 2.97 4.46
N SER A 44 -13.63 2.66 3.48
CA SER A 44 -14.00 2.04 2.21
C SER A 44 -13.89 0.51 2.29
N ASP A 45 -14.65 -0.19 1.45
CA ASP A 45 -14.55 -1.65 1.32
C ASP A 45 -13.61 -2.02 0.17
N GLY A 46 -12.73 -2.99 0.40
CA GLY A 46 -11.67 -3.35 -0.52
C GLY A 46 -10.91 -4.60 -0.11
N TYR A 47 -10.21 -5.20 -1.08
CA TYR A 47 -9.34 -6.33 -0.83
C TYR A 47 -8.03 -5.86 -0.20
N VAL A 48 -7.69 -6.40 0.97
CA VAL A 48 -6.47 -6.00 1.68
C VAL A 48 -5.30 -6.93 1.34
N ILE A 49 -4.20 -6.35 0.87
CA ILE A 49 -2.90 -7.01 0.74
C ILE A 49 -1.96 -6.37 1.76
N PRO A 50 -1.68 -7.01 2.91
CA PRO A 50 -0.90 -6.41 4.00
C PRO A 50 0.45 -5.83 3.57
N GLU A 51 1.12 -6.48 2.63
CA GLU A 51 2.43 -6.10 2.07
C GLU A 51 2.38 -4.80 1.27
N MET A 52 1.21 -4.36 0.80
CA MET A 52 1.07 -3.05 0.16
C MET A 52 1.06 -1.90 1.18
N ASN A 53 0.93 -2.18 2.48
CA ASN A 53 0.89 -1.14 3.49
C ASN A 53 2.30 -0.57 3.69
N TYR A 54 2.44 0.75 3.62
CA TYR A 54 3.74 1.41 3.86
C TYR A 54 4.29 1.22 5.29
N ARG A 55 3.48 0.67 6.20
CA ARG A 55 3.88 0.24 7.54
C ARG A 55 4.03 -1.27 7.67
N PHE A 56 4.18 -1.99 6.56
CA PHE A 56 4.46 -3.40 6.60
C PHE A 56 5.78 -3.64 7.36
N GLU A 57 5.81 -4.69 8.18
CA GLU A 57 6.87 -4.85 9.19
C GLU A 57 8.27 -4.94 8.55
N GLU A 58 8.38 -5.55 7.37
CA GLU A 58 9.63 -5.65 6.62
C GLU A 58 10.13 -4.29 6.11
N ASP A 59 9.22 -3.45 5.59
CA ASP A 59 9.55 -2.09 5.12
C ASP A 59 10.06 -1.22 6.27
N LEU A 60 9.35 -1.26 7.41
CA LEU A 60 9.72 -0.50 8.61
C LEU A 60 11.06 -0.96 9.18
N LYS A 61 11.32 -2.28 9.15
CA LYS A 61 12.61 -2.84 9.56
C LYS A 61 13.73 -2.33 8.65
N ILE A 62 13.54 -2.35 7.34
CA ILE A 62 14.51 -1.83 6.36
C ILE A 62 14.73 -0.33 6.57
N GLU A 63 13.67 0.47 6.64
CA GLU A 63 13.73 1.93 6.83
C GLU A 63 14.55 2.28 8.07
N ARG A 64 14.24 1.65 9.21
CA ARG A 64 14.95 1.88 10.47
C ARG A 64 16.44 1.57 10.36
N ASN A 65 16.80 0.45 9.73
CA ASN A 65 18.18 0.01 9.61
C ASN A 65 18.98 0.83 8.58
N ALA A 66 18.31 1.38 7.57
CA ALA A 66 18.93 2.23 6.56
C ALA A 66 19.13 3.67 7.05
N TYR A 67 18.16 4.23 7.78
CA TYR A 67 18.13 5.68 8.06
C TYR A 67 18.31 6.05 9.54
N LEU A 68 18.06 5.14 10.48
CA LEU A 68 18.18 5.43 11.91
C LEU A 68 19.39 4.73 12.53
N LYS A 69 19.41 3.40 12.52
CA LYS A 69 20.48 2.60 13.12
C LYS A 69 20.44 1.16 12.61
N LEU A 70 21.58 0.68 12.11
CA LEU A 70 21.78 -0.72 11.75
C LEU A 70 21.87 -1.59 13.01
N GLU A 71 20.83 -2.36 13.30
CA GLU A 71 20.74 -3.24 14.47
C GLU A 71 20.07 -4.60 14.20
N ASP A 72 19.28 -4.71 13.14
CA ASP A 72 18.56 -5.94 12.79
C ASP A 72 19.18 -6.75 11.64
N TYR A 73 20.35 -6.31 11.16
CA TYR A 73 21.17 -6.96 10.15
C TYR A 73 22.62 -7.00 10.62
N GLN A 74 23.38 -8.03 10.24
CA GLN A 74 24.78 -8.23 10.61
C GLN A 74 25.68 -7.12 10.07
N ASP A 75 25.43 -6.71 8.83
CA ASP A 75 26.21 -5.70 8.11
C ASP A 75 25.36 -5.02 7.02
N GLU A 76 25.94 -3.99 6.39
CA GLU A 76 25.30 -3.25 5.30
C GLU A 76 25.00 -4.16 4.09
N ASP A 77 25.83 -5.17 3.83
CA ASP A 77 25.63 -6.10 2.73
C ASP A 77 24.37 -6.96 2.94
N GLU A 78 24.09 -7.38 4.18
CA GLU A 78 22.87 -8.10 4.53
C GLU A 78 21.64 -7.22 4.38
N LEU A 79 21.70 -5.97 4.83
CA LEU A 79 20.62 -4.99 4.62
C LEU A 79 20.35 -4.79 3.11
N ILE A 80 21.39 -4.60 2.29
CA ILE A 80 21.26 -4.45 0.84
C ILE A 80 20.65 -5.71 0.20
N ARG A 81 21.01 -6.91 0.70
CA ARG A 81 20.38 -8.17 0.24
C ARG A 81 18.89 -8.22 0.58
N ALA A 82 18.47 -7.72 1.75
CA ALA A 82 17.07 -7.65 2.14
C ALA A 82 16.30 -6.67 1.25
N ILE A 83 16.84 -5.47 1.00
CA ILE A 83 16.24 -4.47 0.11
C ILE A 83 16.04 -5.04 -1.31
N LYS A 84 16.99 -5.82 -1.83
CA LYS A 84 16.91 -6.42 -3.16
C LYS A 84 15.93 -7.60 -3.27
N ARG A 85 15.39 -8.10 -2.16
CA ARG A 85 14.42 -9.20 -2.13
C ARG A 85 12.96 -8.71 -2.14
N GLN A 86 12.73 -7.44 -1.80
CA GLN A 86 11.46 -6.76 -2.04
C GLN A 86 11.23 -6.55 -3.54
#